data_AF-A0A2H0A938-F1
#
_entry.id   AF-A0A2H0A938-F1
#
_cell.length_a   1.000
_cell.length_b   1.000
_cell.length_c   1.000
_cell.angle_alpha   90.00
_cell.angle_beta   90.00
_cell.angle_gamma   90.00
#
_symmetry.space_group_name_H-M   'P 1'
#
loop_
_entity.id
_entity.type
_entity.pdbx_description
1 polymer ?
#
loop_
_entity_poly.entity_id
_entity_poly.type
_entity_poly.pdbx_seq_one_letter_code
_entity_poly.pdbx_strand_id
1 'polypeptide(L)' 'MFQTLEAVTDEQGNVRLIEPVELPAGWRVLVTIIDKPKINVPETMLLSEYVLAKDWNRFEEDKAWLHLQREQSF' A
#
# COMPACT_ATOMS: atom_id res chain seq x y z
N MET A 1 3.36 18.33 1.12
CA MET A 1 3.68 17.09 0.39
C MET A 1 4.00 16.02 1.41
N PHE A 2 3.37 14.85 1.33
CA PHE A 2 3.67 13.72 2.22
C PHE A 2 4.81 12.91 1.59
N GLN A 3 5.82 12.58 2.38
CA GLN A 3 6.93 11.74 1.96
C GLN A 3 6.90 10.47 2.82
N THR A 4 6.95 9.31 2.17
CA THR A 4 7.13 8.02 2.83
C THR A 4 8.58 7.64 2.69
N LEU A 5 9.21 7.25 3.79
CA LEU A 5 10.62 6.85 3.84
C LEU A 5 10.71 5.38 4.23
N GLU A 6 11.65 4.66 3.65
CA GLU A 6 11.93 3.28 4.06
C GLU A 6 12.72 3.24 5.37
N ALA A 7 12.31 2.32 6.23
CA ALA A 7 12.89 2.11 7.54
C ALA A 7 12.99 0.62 7.85
N VAL A 8 14.00 0.26 8.64
CA VAL A 8 14.23 -1.10 9.12
C VAL A 8 14.25 -1.11 10.65
N THR A 9 13.89 -2.23 11.25
CA THR A 9 14.08 -2.44 12.70
C THR A 9 15.46 -3.02 12.98
N ASP A 10 16.15 -2.48 13.99
CA ASP A 10 17.40 -3.05 14.50
C ASP A 10 17.15 -4.29 15.38
N GLU A 11 18.22 -4.90 15.88
CA GLU A 11 18.17 -6.11 16.73
C GLU A 11 17.39 -5.92 18.04
N GLN A 12 17.15 -4.66 18.45
CA GLN A 12 16.40 -4.31 19.65
C GLN A 12 14.95 -3.93 19.32
N GLY A 13 14.57 -3.96 18.04
CA GLY A 13 13.23 -3.62 17.56
C GLY A 13 13.01 -2.11 17.36
N ASN A 14 14.06 -1.29 17.40
CA ASN A 14 13.92 0.15 17.17
C ASN A 14 13.88 0.45 15.67
N VAL A 15 12.97 1.33 15.26
CA VAL A 15 12.85 1.78 13.87
C VAL A 15 14.01 2.72 13.52
N ARG A 16 14.73 2.41 12.45
CA ARG A 16 15.81 3.23 11.88
C ARG A 16 15.53 3.49 10.41
N LEU A 17 15.64 4.74 9.99
CA LEU A 17 15.56 5.11 8.58
C LEU A 17 16.77 4.54 7.84
N ILE A 18 16.56 4.06 6.61
CA ILE A 18 17.65 3.59 5.74
C ILE A 18 18.52 4.77 5.30
N GLU A 19 17.87 5.89 4.98
CA GLU A 19 18.53 7.13 4.59
C GLU A 19 18.22 8.24 5.61
N PRO A 20 19.21 9.05 6.02
CA PRO A 20 18.97 10.18 6.90
C PRO A 20 18.12 11.24 6.19
N VAL A 21 17.14 11.78 6.91
CA VAL A 21 16.31 12.90 6.44
C VAL A 21 16.54 14.11 7.33
N GLU A 22 16.84 15.26 6.70
CA GLU A 22 16.92 16.53 7.41
C GLU A 22 15.52 17.10 7.62
N LEU A 23 15.09 17.13 8.87
CA LEU A 23 13.83 17.76 9.27
C LEU A 23 14.14 18.96 10.14
N PRO A 24 13.40 20.09 10.00
CA PRO A 24 13.57 21.23 10.87
C PRO A 24 13.33 20.85 12.34
N ALA A 25 14.05 21.51 13.24
CA ALA A 25 13.94 21.24 14.66
C ALA A 25 12.50 21.43 15.17
N GLY A 26 12.03 20.50 16.01
CA GLY A 26 10.71 20.56 16.65
C GLY A 26 9.54 20.07 15.78
N TRP A 27 9.80 19.52 14.59
CA TRP A 27 8.74 18.95 13.76
C TRP A 27 8.20 17.64 14.35
N ARG A 28 6.87 17.48 14.25
CA ARG A 28 6.18 16.24 14.61
C ARG A 28 6.18 15.32 13.40
N VAL A 29 6.60 14.08 13.59
CA VAL A 29 6.59 13.05 12.55
C VAL A 29 5.50 12.02 12.84
N LEU A 30 4.93 11.47 11.77
CA LEU A 30 4.03 10.32 11.83
C LEU A 30 4.81 9.09 11.37
N VAL A 31 4.79 8.03 12.19
CA VAL A 31 5.37 6.73 11.83
C VAL A 31 4.23 5.74 11.63
N THR A 32 4.14 5.18 10.44
CA THR A 32 3.17 4.13 10.11
C THR A 32 3.89 2.80 10.05
N ILE A 33 3.51 1.88 10.95
CA ILE A 33 4.04 0.51 10.95
C ILE A 33 3.05 -0.35 10.18
N ILE A 34 3.52 -0.94 9.09
CA ILE A 34 2.74 -1.91 8.31
C ILE A 34 3.17 -3.29 8.80
N ASP A 35 2.36 -3.88 9.68
CA ASP A 35 2.56 -5.29 10.06
C ASP A 35 2.45 -6.14 8.79
N LYS A 36 3.27 -7.19 8.68
CA LYS A 36 3.01 -8.18 7.62
C LYS A 36 1.60 -8.69 7.88
N PRO A 37 0.75 -8.83 6.86
CA PRO A 37 -0.51 -9.51 7.08
C PRO A 37 -0.15 -10.84 7.71
N LYS A 38 -0.58 -11.09 8.95
CA LYS A 38 -0.62 -12.45 9.47
C LYS A 38 -1.41 -13.17 8.41
N ILE A 39 -0.75 -14.02 7.62
CA ILE A 39 -1.39 -14.82 6.58
C ILE A 39 -2.22 -15.87 7.32
N ASN A 40 -3.28 -15.42 7.96
CA ASN A 40 -4.47 -16.19 8.20
C ASN A 40 -5.43 -15.73 7.12
N VAL A 41 -5.07 -15.99 5.86
CA VAL A 41 -5.94 -15.72 4.73
C VAL A 41 -7.14 -16.62 4.96
N PRO A 42 -8.33 -16.06 5.24
CA PRO A 42 -9.52 -16.88 5.39
C PRO A 42 -9.70 -17.63 4.07
N GLU A 43 -10.01 -18.93 4.07
CA GLU A 43 -10.29 -19.68 2.84
C GLU A 43 -11.29 -18.95 1.93
N THR A 44 -12.22 -18.20 2.52
CA THR A 44 -13.19 -17.35 1.84
C THR A 44 -12.56 -16.27 0.97
N MET A 45 -11.39 -15.73 1.34
CA MET A 45 -10.64 -14.74 0.56
C MET A 45 -9.97 -15.39 -0.66
N LEU A 46 -9.39 -16.58 -0.53
CA LEU A 46 -8.82 -17.35 -1.65
C LEU A 46 -9.90 -17.78 -2.65
N LEU A 47 -11.06 -18.21 -2.16
CA LEU A 47 -12.20 -18.58 -3.02
C LEU A 47 -12.82 -17.36 -3.71
N SER A 48 -12.88 -16.22 -3.02
CA SER A 48 -13.39 -14.96 -3.60
C SER A 48 -12.46 -14.43 -4.67
N GLU A 49 -11.15 -14.49 -4.49
CA GLU A 49 -10.16 -14.08 -5.50
C GLU A 49 -10.36 -14.84 -6.81
N TYR A 50 -10.48 -16.18 -6.75
CA TYR A 50 -10.67 -17.00 -7.95
C TYR A 50 -12.01 -16.72 -8.66
N VAL A 51 -13.08 -16.46 -7.91
CA VAL A 51 -14.41 -16.17 -8.48
C VAL A 51 -14.45 -14.76 -9.07
N LEU A 52 -13.94 -13.76 -8.35
CA LEU A 52 -13.92 -12.37 -8.81
C LEU A 52 -12.99 -12.18 -10.00
N ALA A 53 -11.84 -12.87 -10.05
CA ALA A 53 -10.91 -12.79 -11.17
C ALA A 53 -11.53 -13.17 -12.52
N LYS A 54 -12.55 -14.06 -12.53
CA LYS A 54 -13.22 -14.46 -13.79
C LYS A 54 -14.08 -13.35 -14.39
N ASP A 55 -14.69 -12.52 -13.54
CA ASP A 55 -15.60 -11.46 -13.99
C ASP A 55 -14.89 -10.10 -14.07
N TRP A 56 -13.93 -9.86 -13.19
CA TRP A 56 -13.16 -8.61 -13.11
C TRP A 56 -12.08 -8.48 -14.19
N ASN A 57 -11.51 -9.60 -14.67
CA ASN A 57 -10.41 -9.59 -15.64
C ASN A 57 -10.89 -9.58 -17.10
N ARG A 58 -12.04 -8.95 -17.36
CA ARG A 58 -12.64 -8.83 -18.68
C ARG A 58 -12.14 -7.56 -19.36
N PHE A 59 -11.90 -7.64 -20.66
CA PHE A 59 -11.44 -6.49 -21.47
C PHE A 59 -12.43 -5.30 -21.47
N GLU A 60 -13.70 -5.55 -21.15
CA GLU A 60 -14.71 -4.50 -20.98
C GLU A 60 -14.45 -3.67 -19.70
N GLU A 61 -14.03 -4.33 -18.62
CA GLU A 61 -13.65 -3.67 -17.37
C GLU A 61 -12.41 -2.81 -17.59
N ASP A 62 -11.37 -3.34 -18.23
CA ASP A 62 -10.15 -2.56 -18.55
C ASP A 62 -10.47 -1.25 -19.27
N LYS A 63 -11.43 -1.27 -20.21
CA LYS A 63 -11.92 -0.07 -20.87
C LYS A 63 -12.66 0.86 -19.91
N ALA A 64 -13.53 0.34 -19.06
CA ALA A 64 -14.23 1.12 -18.05
C ALA A 64 -13.26 1.85 -17.10
N TRP A 65 -12.18 1.18 -16.66
CA TRP A 65 -11.11 1.78 -15.85
C TRP A 65 -10.35 2.88 -16.60
N LEU A 66 -10.06 2.69 -17.89
CA LEU A 66 -9.44 3.72 -18.74
C LEU A 66 -10.33 4.97 -18.90
N HIS A 67 -11.66 4.79 -18.96
CA HIS A 67 -12.60 5.90 -19.02
C HIS A 67 -12.61 6.72 -17.72
N LEU A 68 -12.61 6.05 -16.56
CA LEU A 68 -12.57 6.72 -15.25
C LEU A 68 -11.27 7.50 -15.00
N GLN A 69 -10.11 6.98 -15.43
CA GLN A 69 -8.84 7.71 -15.29
C GLN A 69 -8.81 8.98 -16.15
N ARG A 70 -9.42 8.94 -17.33
CA ARG A 70 -9.49 10.10 -18.23
C ARG A 70 -10.39 11.20 -17.68
N GLU A 71 -11.46 10.86 -16.97
CA GLU A 71 -12.34 11.83 -16.31
C GLU A 71 -11.70 12.47 -15.07
N GLN A 72 -10.82 11.76 -14.36
CA GLN A 72 -10.07 12.29 -13.21
C GLN A 72 -8.87 13.17 -13.60
N SER A 73 -8.60 13.33 -14.91
CA SER A 73 -7.46 14.08 -15.44
C SER A 73 -7.78 15.55 -15.77
N PHE A 74 -8.84 16.13 -15.20
CA PHE A 74 -9.27 17.51 -15.44
C PHE A 74 -9.08 18.41 -14.22
#